data_AF-A0A9P9IJF5-F1
#
_entry.id   AF-A0A9P9IJF5-F1
#
_cell.length_a   1.000
_cell.length_b   1.000
_cell.length_c   1.000
_cell.angle_alpha   90.00
_cell.angle_beta   90.00
_cell.angle_gamma   90.00
#
_symmetry.space_group_name_H-M   'P 1'
#
loop_
_entity.id
_entity.type
_entity.pdbx_description
1 polymer ?
#
loop_
_entity_poly.entity_id
_entity_poly.type
_entity_poly.pdbx_seq_one_letter_code
_entity_poly.pdbx_strand_id
1 'polypeptide(L)'
;MRRFFILSSLLGLGRVLACSPGWYGTAPFCDGECPSGTHQMTTDKCGDGHCCATGHKVYCDCIGDPGCGAFWSGTAPFCDPESCPAGWHEAGRSDWGNGGYCVTGKKRLCECDGGGQGPCSPKPADLHCDGIFLICNNSCSSFVCGGCIGFG
;
A
#
# COMPACT_ATOMS: atom_id res chain seq x y z
N MET A 1 -37.35 5.69 48.35
CA MET A 1 -36.14 6.51 48.56
C MET A 1 -35.35 6.57 47.26
N ARG A 2 -34.90 7.77 46.92
CA ARG A 2 -34.21 8.20 45.71
C ARG A 2 -32.75 7.69 45.75
N ARG A 3 -32.21 7.22 44.62
CA ARG A 3 -30.80 7.44 44.22
C ARG A 3 -30.61 7.05 42.75
N PHE A 4 -30.69 8.09 41.91
CA PHE A 4 -30.05 8.16 40.61
C PHE A 4 -28.53 8.08 40.80
N PHE A 5 -27.84 7.26 40.01
CA PHE A 5 -26.47 7.53 39.59
C PHE A 5 -26.38 7.27 38.09
N ILE A 6 -26.59 8.35 37.34
CA ILE A 6 -26.08 8.50 35.98
C ILE A 6 -24.58 8.74 36.14
N LEU A 7 -23.75 7.89 35.55
CA LEU A 7 -22.35 8.20 35.27
C LEU A 7 -22.14 8.01 33.79
N SER A 8 -22.23 9.14 33.10
CA SER A 8 -21.89 9.34 31.71
C SER A 8 -20.46 8.93 31.39
N SER A 9 -20.32 8.37 30.19
CA SER A 9 -19.30 8.67 29.18
C SER A 9 -17.87 8.90 29.65
N LEU A 10 -16.96 8.06 29.18
CA LEU A 10 -15.69 8.41 28.52
C LEU A 10 -14.89 7.13 28.38
N LEU A 11 -14.89 6.54 27.19
CA LEU A 11 -13.79 5.77 26.60
C LEU A 11 -14.18 5.51 25.16
N GLY A 12 -14.18 6.59 24.38
CA GLY A 12 -14.00 6.51 22.94
C GLY A 12 -12.59 5.98 22.67
N LEU A 13 -12.41 4.67 22.86
CA LEU A 13 -11.35 3.94 22.20
C LEU A 13 -11.73 3.98 20.73
N GLY A 14 -11.06 4.85 19.97
CA GLY A 14 -11.04 4.75 18.52
C GLY A 14 -10.66 3.32 18.18
N ARG A 15 -11.66 2.51 17.84
CA ARG A 15 -11.44 1.23 17.21
C ARG A 15 -10.84 1.58 15.86
N VAL A 16 -9.52 1.44 15.77
CA VAL A 16 -8.89 1.09 14.49
C VAL A 16 -9.80 -0.01 13.93
N LEU A 17 -10.49 0.27 12.83
CA LEU A 17 -11.32 -0.71 12.14
C LEU A 17 -10.38 -1.81 11.68
N ALA A 18 -10.13 -2.78 12.57
CA ALA A 18 -9.34 -3.96 12.26
C ALA A 18 -10.10 -4.65 11.15
N CYS A 19 -9.48 -4.72 9.97
CA CYS A 19 -10.04 -5.49 8.89
C CYS A 19 -10.26 -6.93 9.39
N SER A 20 -11.44 -7.48 9.10
CA SER A 20 -11.78 -8.87 9.37
C SER A 20 -12.15 -9.56 8.05
N PRO A 21 -11.19 -10.19 7.34
CA PRO A 21 -11.49 -10.92 6.12
C PRO A 21 -12.33 -12.17 6.44
N GLY A 22 -13.26 -12.54 5.56
CA GLY A 22 -14.12 -13.72 5.74
C GLY A 22 -15.42 -13.72 4.93
N TRP A 23 -16.24 -14.75 5.13
CA TRP A 23 -17.57 -14.86 4.51
C TRP A 23 -18.63 -14.13 5.34
N TYR A 24 -19.42 -13.28 4.66
CA TYR A 24 -20.48 -12.48 5.26
C TYR A 24 -21.84 -12.86 4.65
N GLY A 25 -22.86 -12.90 5.50
CA GLY A 25 -24.23 -13.31 5.16
C GLY A 25 -24.68 -14.51 5.99
N THR A 26 -25.80 -14.38 6.72
CA THR A 26 -26.27 -15.40 7.67
C THR A 26 -27.34 -16.30 7.04
N ALA A 27 -27.11 -17.61 7.04
CA ALA A 27 -28.09 -18.59 6.60
C ALA A 27 -29.27 -18.66 7.61
N PRO A 28 -30.51 -19.00 7.21
CA PRO A 28 -30.88 -19.68 5.96
C PRO A 28 -31.33 -18.82 4.77
N PHE A 29 -31.41 -17.49 4.77
CA PHE A 29 -31.73 -16.72 3.54
C PHE A 29 -30.96 -15.39 3.58
N CYS A 30 -29.99 -15.17 2.68
CA CYS A 30 -28.94 -14.14 2.84
C CYS A 30 -28.73 -13.30 1.59
N ASP A 31 -28.44 -12.00 1.71
CA ASP A 31 -27.87 -11.15 0.67
C ASP A 31 -26.68 -10.41 1.30
N GLY A 32 -25.54 -11.09 1.40
CA GLY A 32 -24.39 -10.63 2.17
C GLY A 32 -23.80 -9.32 1.65
N GLU A 33 -23.32 -8.47 2.57
CA GLU A 33 -22.60 -7.24 2.25
C GLU A 33 -21.31 -7.14 3.05
N CYS A 34 -20.32 -6.49 2.46
CA CYS A 34 -19.04 -6.28 3.12
C CYS A 34 -19.09 -5.12 4.11
N PRO A 35 -18.56 -5.30 5.34
CA PRO A 35 -18.45 -4.19 6.29
C PRO A 35 -17.48 -3.12 5.77
N SER A 36 -17.63 -1.89 6.28
CA SER A 36 -16.75 -0.77 5.93
C SER A 36 -15.28 -1.11 6.19
N GLY A 37 -14.41 -0.81 5.22
CA GLY A 37 -12.98 -1.17 5.25
C GLY A 37 -12.66 -2.55 4.65
N THR A 38 -13.66 -3.22 4.07
CA THR A 38 -13.49 -4.47 3.29
C THR A 38 -14.17 -4.33 1.92
N HIS A 39 -13.77 -5.16 0.95
CA HIS A 39 -14.36 -5.18 -0.38
C HIS A 39 -14.77 -6.60 -0.78
N GLN A 40 -15.79 -6.70 -1.63
CA GLN A 40 -16.32 -7.97 -2.11
C GLN A 40 -15.37 -8.56 -3.14
N MET A 41 -14.90 -9.78 -2.89
CA MET A 41 -14.06 -10.54 -3.81
C MET A 41 -14.86 -11.54 -4.62
N THR A 42 -15.79 -12.23 -3.96
CA THR A 42 -16.61 -13.26 -4.60
C THR A 42 -17.90 -13.48 -3.84
N THR A 43 -18.82 -14.23 -4.46
CA THR A 43 -20.13 -14.58 -3.92
C THR A 43 -20.33 -16.08 -3.99
N ASP A 44 -20.89 -16.67 -2.94
CA ASP A 44 -21.22 -18.09 -2.91
C ASP A 44 -22.52 -18.33 -2.13
N LYS A 45 -23.28 -19.37 -2.48
CA LYS A 45 -24.54 -19.67 -1.79
C LYS A 45 -24.34 -20.15 -0.35
N CYS A 46 -23.20 -20.77 -0.05
CA CYS A 46 -22.92 -21.41 1.24
C CYS A 46 -21.71 -20.79 1.95
N GLY A 47 -20.74 -20.26 1.20
CA GLY A 47 -19.51 -19.71 1.74
C GLY A 47 -18.72 -20.77 2.49
N ASP A 48 -18.42 -20.53 3.77
CA ASP A 48 -17.73 -21.45 4.68
C ASP A 48 -18.68 -22.31 5.55
N GLY A 49 -20.00 -22.19 5.36
CA GLY A 49 -20.98 -22.81 6.25
C GLY A 49 -22.31 -23.13 5.58
N HIS A 50 -23.40 -22.94 6.32
CA HIS A 50 -24.74 -23.29 5.84
C HIS A 50 -25.18 -22.45 4.64
N CYS A 51 -25.88 -23.11 3.71
CA CYS A 51 -26.36 -22.50 2.47
C CYS A 51 -27.55 -21.56 2.67
N CYS A 52 -27.52 -20.44 1.95
CA CYS A 52 -28.63 -19.54 1.76
C CYS A 52 -29.66 -20.20 0.86
N ALA A 53 -30.92 -20.19 1.28
CA ALA A 53 -32.07 -20.68 0.54
C ALA A 53 -32.65 -19.59 -0.39
N THR A 54 -32.28 -18.31 -0.20
CA THR A 54 -32.37 -17.21 -1.18
C THR A 54 -31.16 -16.31 -1.04
N GLY A 55 -30.71 -15.72 -2.15
CA GLY A 55 -29.55 -14.82 -2.23
C GLY A 55 -28.18 -15.54 -2.10
N HIS A 56 -27.15 -14.84 -1.60
CA HIS A 56 -25.77 -15.31 -1.52
C HIS A 56 -24.99 -14.73 -0.33
N LYS A 57 -23.93 -15.42 0.10
CA LYS A 57 -22.87 -14.88 0.96
C LYS A 57 -21.83 -14.18 0.11
N VAL A 58 -21.11 -13.25 0.71
CA VAL A 58 -20.02 -12.51 0.08
C VAL A 58 -18.73 -12.78 0.83
N TYR A 59 -17.67 -13.14 0.13
CA TYR A 59 -16.35 -13.16 0.72
C TYR A 59 -15.80 -11.75 0.65
N CYS A 60 -15.54 -11.17 1.82
CA CYS A 60 -14.98 -9.85 1.96
C CYS A 60 -13.54 -9.98 2.38
N ASP A 61 -12.67 -9.32 1.61
CA ASP A 61 -11.29 -9.17 1.98
C ASP A 61 -11.05 -7.74 2.46
N CYS A 62 -9.99 -7.56 3.22
CA CYS A 62 -9.53 -6.24 3.58
C CYS A 62 -9.46 -5.37 2.34
N ILE A 63 -9.91 -4.12 2.48
CA ILE A 63 -9.24 -3.05 1.76
C ILE A 63 -7.90 -2.86 2.49
N GLY A 64 -7.07 -3.90 2.49
CA GLY A 64 -5.65 -3.68 2.50
C GLY A 64 -5.39 -3.09 1.14
N ASP A 65 -4.73 -1.95 1.05
CA ASP A 65 -4.24 -1.48 -0.23
C ASP A 65 -3.50 -2.65 -0.90
N PRO A 66 -4.02 -3.25 -1.99
CA PRO A 66 -3.43 -4.48 -2.55
C PRO A 66 -2.11 -4.22 -3.27
N GLY A 67 -1.40 -3.13 -2.98
CA GLY A 67 -0.32 -2.64 -3.83
C GLY A 67 0.75 -1.75 -3.19
N CYS A 68 0.73 -1.49 -1.88
CA CYS A 68 1.79 -0.70 -1.25
C CYS A 68 2.88 -1.60 -0.66
N GLY A 69 3.64 -2.24 -1.56
CA GLY A 69 4.90 -2.87 -1.18
C GLY A 69 5.92 -1.82 -0.76
N ALA A 70 6.69 -2.11 0.28
CA ALA A 70 7.79 -1.24 0.70
C ALA A 70 8.75 -1.01 -0.47
N PHE A 71 9.23 0.23 -0.62
CA PHE A 71 10.15 0.58 -1.70
C PHE A 71 11.29 1.46 -1.22
N TRP A 72 12.42 1.34 -1.91
CA TRP A 72 13.56 2.22 -1.69
C TRP A 72 13.46 3.42 -2.63
N SER A 73 13.43 4.61 -2.04
CA SER A 73 13.57 5.89 -2.71
C SER A 73 15.04 6.31 -2.74
N GLY A 74 15.45 7.02 -3.81
CA GLY A 74 16.80 7.53 -4.00
C GLY A 74 17.57 6.82 -5.11
N THR A 75 18.05 7.60 -6.06
CA THR A 75 18.73 7.10 -7.26
C THR A 75 20.23 7.04 -7.07
N ALA A 76 20.85 5.90 -7.37
CA ALA A 76 22.31 5.85 -7.47
C ALA A 76 22.81 6.50 -8.78
N PRO A 77 23.98 7.14 -8.78
CA PRO A 77 24.98 7.15 -7.70
C PRO A 77 24.77 8.27 -6.66
N PHE A 78 23.93 9.27 -6.89
CA PHE A 78 23.76 10.40 -5.98
C PHE A 78 22.42 10.33 -5.23
N CYS A 79 22.43 10.02 -3.94
CA CYS A 79 21.22 9.83 -3.14
C CYS A 79 21.12 10.89 -2.02
N ASP A 80 20.18 10.73 -1.07
CA ASP A 80 19.42 11.78 -0.34
C ASP A 80 18.15 12.21 -1.08
N PRO A 81 17.22 11.27 -1.31
CA PRO A 81 15.91 11.60 -1.84
C PRO A 81 15.11 12.46 -0.85
N GLU A 82 14.08 13.11 -1.40
CA GLU A 82 13.03 13.76 -0.63
C GLU A 82 12.34 12.79 0.36
N SER A 83 11.50 13.34 1.23
CA SER A 83 10.69 12.56 2.16
C SER A 83 9.81 11.53 1.44
N CYS A 84 9.44 10.46 2.15
CA CYS A 84 8.47 9.50 1.63
C CYS A 84 7.16 10.22 1.24
N PRO A 85 6.44 9.72 0.22
CA PRO A 85 5.17 10.32 -0.21
C PRO A 85 4.14 10.38 0.92
N ALA A 86 3.11 11.21 0.75
CA ALA A 86 2.00 11.26 1.71
C ALA A 86 1.36 9.87 1.87
N GLY A 87 1.14 9.45 3.12
CA GLY A 87 0.66 8.10 3.44
C GLY A 87 1.76 7.05 3.64
N TRP A 88 3.03 7.47 3.61
CA TRP A 88 4.20 6.61 3.83
C TRP A 88 5.14 7.20 4.89
N HIS A 89 5.81 6.35 5.66
CA HIS A 89 6.87 6.74 6.59
C HIS A 89 8.23 6.19 6.17
N GLU A 90 9.27 6.83 6.68
CA GLU A 90 10.64 6.33 6.57
C GLU A 90 10.86 5.20 7.57
N ALA A 91 11.09 3.99 7.07
CA ALA A 91 11.43 2.82 7.87
C ALA A 91 12.95 2.60 8.00
N GLY A 92 13.75 3.20 7.12
CA GLY A 92 15.21 3.09 7.20
C GLY A 92 15.99 3.82 6.12
N ARG A 93 17.32 3.74 6.22
CA ARG A 93 18.28 4.28 5.26
C ARG A 93 19.38 3.30 4.92
N SER A 94 19.88 3.33 3.69
CA SER A 94 20.96 2.45 3.22
C SER A 94 21.77 3.09 2.09
N ASP A 95 23.07 2.80 2.01
CA ASP A 95 23.89 3.17 0.85
C ASP A 95 23.55 2.37 -0.41
N TRP A 96 22.93 1.20 -0.25
CA TRP A 96 22.61 0.28 -1.34
C TRP A 96 21.12 0.23 -1.64
N GLY A 97 20.28 0.20 -0.59
CA GLY A 97 18.83 -0.04 -0.68
C GLY A 97 18.48 -1.13 -1.71
N ASN A 98 17.82 -0.77 -2.81
CA ASN A 98 17.72 -1.60 -4.00
C ASN A 98 18.65 -1.09 -5.13
N GLY A 99 19.32 -2.02 -5.82
CA GLY A 99 20.17 -1.70 -6.97
C GLY A 99 21.53 -1.09 -6.61
N GLY A 100 21.85 0.07 -7.20
CA GLY A 100 23.19 0.66 -7.18
C GLY A 100 23.56 1.41 -5.90
N TYR A 101 24.88 1.54 -5.66
CA TYR A 101 25.47 2.23 -4.51
C TYR A 101 25.37 3.76 -4.60
N CYS A 102 25.08 4.41 -3.48
CA CYS A 102 25.10 5.86 -3.32
C CYS A 102 26.50 6.37 -2.95
N VAL A 103 27.15 7.13 -3.84
CA VAL A 103 28.42 7.81 -3.55
C VAL A 103 28.24 9.05 -2.66
N THR A 104 27.05 9.63 -2.67
CA THR A 104 26.63 10.70 -1.76
C THR A 104 25.25 10.38 -1.19
N GLY A 105 25.02 10.77 0.06
CA GLY A 105 23.74 10.58 0.74
C GLY A 105 23.36 9.11 1.01
N LYS A 106 22.08 8.86 1.32
CA LYS A 106 21.52 7.50 1.50
C LYS A 106 20.25 7.31 0.68
N LYS A 107 19.92 6.06 0.34
CA LYS A 107 18.54 5.68 -0.03
C LYS A 107 17.66 5.65 1.20
N ARG A 108 16.35 5.82 0.99
CA ARG A 108 15.32 5.82 2.04
C ARG A 108 14.34 4.67 1.79
N LEU A 109 14.13 3.80 2.76
CA LEU A 109 13.08 2.77 2.71
C LEU A 109 11.76 3.41 3.16
N CYS A 110 10.76 3.36 2.28
CA CYS A 110 9.42 3.86 2.55
C CYS A 110 8.46 2.69 2.75
N GLU A 111 7.78 2.69 3.90
CA GLU A 111 6.73 1.74 4.28
C GLU A 111 5.39 2.47 4.41
N CYS A 112 4.28 1.76 4.20
CA CYS A 112 2.96 2.36 4.07
C CYS A 112 2.23 2.47 5.41
N ASP A 113 1.54 3.59 5.65
CA ASP A 113 0.74 3.88 6.86
C ASP A 113 -0.78 3.91 6.61
N GLY A 114 -1.27 3.15 5.63
CA GLY A 114 -2.71 3.06 5.34
C GLY A 114 -3.20 3.94 4.19
N GLY A 115 -2.35 4.21 3.20
CA GLY A 115 -2.76 4.61 1.87
C GLY A 115 -2.39 6.04 1.47
N GLY A 116 -2.32 6.23 0.15
CA GLY A 116 -1.84 7.42 -0.57
C GLY A 116 -1.52 7.02 -2.01
N GLN A 117 -1.36 7.98 -2.92
CA GLN A 117 -0.90 7.64 -4.28
C GLN A 117 0.49 7.00 -4.14
N GLY A 118 0.55 5.68 -4.39
CA GLY A 118 1.76 4.87 -4.22
C GLY A 118 2.91 5.37 -5.09
N PRO A 119 4.09 4.71 -5.06
CA PRO A 119 5.15 5.03 -6.00
C PRO A 119 4.53 5.06 -7.39
N CYS A 120 4.71 6.17 -8.08
CA CYS A 120 3.99 6.39 -9.33
C CYS A 120 4.20 5.20 -10.28
N SER A 121 3.19 4.90 -11.10
CA SER A 121 3.27 3.74 -12.00
C SER A 121 4.36 4.00 -13.04
N PRO A 122 5.47 3.24 -13.02
CA PRO A 122 6.57 3.49 -13.92
C PRO A 122 6.13 3.20 -15.35
N LYS A 123 6.32 4.17 -16.22
CA LYS A 123 6.16 3.99 -17.67
C LYS A 123 7.40 3.28 -18.24
N PRO A 124 7.33 2.75 -19.46
CA PRO A 124 8.55 2.36 -20.19
C PRO A 124 9.57 3.50 -20.11
N ALA A 125 10.80 3.16 -19.73
CA ALA A 125 11.81 4.17 -19.44
C ALA A 125 12.30 4.86 -20.73
N ASP A 126 12.26 6.19 -20.74
CA ASP A 126 12.95 7.01 -21.72
C ASP A 126 14.46 6.97 -21.45
N LEU A 127 15.23 6.88 -22.52
CA LEU A 127 16.69 6.75 -22.47
C LEU A 127 17.34 8.09 -22.83
N HIS A 128 18.20 8.60 -21.96
CA HIS A 128 18.99 9.80 -22.18
C HIS A 128 20.47 9.52 -21.86
N CYS A 129 21.38 9.99 -22.72
CA CYS A 129 22.81 9.89 -22.47
C CYS A 129 23.32 11.17 -21.80
N ASP A 130 23.91 11.02 -20.62
CA ASP A 130 24.66 12.08 -19.96
C ASP A 130 26.14 11.67 -19.89
N GLY A 131 26.92 12.12 -20.87
CA GLY A 131 28.28 11.66 -21.10
C GLY A 131 28.35 10.15 -21.37
N ILE A 132 29.09 9.42 -20.53
CA ILE A 132 29.23 7.96 -20.63
C ILE A 132 28.11 7.19 -19.93
N PHE A 133 27.19 7.86 -19.23
CA PHE A 133 26.13 7.22 -18.47
C PHE A 133 24.82 7.19 -19.26
N LEU A 134 24.18 6.02 -19.30
CA LEU A 134 22.82 5.88 -19.80
C LEU A 134 21.85 6.10 -18.65
N ILE A 135 21.13 7.21 -18.70
CA ILE A 135 20.10 7.59 -17.75
C ILE A 135 18.74 7.14 -18.28
N CYS A 136 18.10 6.25 -17.53
CA CYS A 136 16.72 5.84 -17.74
C CYS A 136 15.78 6.72 -16.92
N ASN A 137 14.69 7.20 -17.50
CA ASN A 137 13.63 7.90 -16.78
C ASN A 137 12.28 7.22 -17.07
N ASN A 138 11.66 6.64 -16.04
CA ASN A 138 10.36 5.97 -16.15
C ASN A 138 9.17 6.85 -15.73
N SER A 139 9.31 8.18 -15.84
CA SER A 139 8.41 9.22 -15.31
C SER A 139 8.29 9.27 -13.78
N CYS A 140 8.98 8.37 -13.09
CA CYS A 140 8.92 8.19 -11.63
C CYS A 140 10.25 8.37 -10.94
N SER A 141 11.31 7.98 -11.63
CA SER A 141 12.68 8.08 -11.18
C SER A 141 13.56 8.18 -12.40
N SER A 142 14.61 8.99 -12.31
CA SER A 142 15.76 8.87 -13.21
C SER A 142 16.75 7.92 -12.56
N PHE A 143 17.40 7.03 -13.30
CA PHE A 143 18.41 6.11 -12.78
C PHE A 143 19.43 5.72 -13.84
N VAL A 144 20.67 5.45 -13.45
CA VAL A 144 21.66 4.90 -14.37
C VAL A 144 21.30 3.45 -14.67
N CYS A 145 21.04 3.14 -15.94
CA CYS A 145 20.64 1.81 -16.40
C CYS A 145 21.64 1.18 -17.38
N GLY A 146 22.72 1.89 -17.69
CA GLY A 146 23.78 1.38 -18.55
C GLY A 146 24.86 2.44 -18.80
N GLY A 147 25.69 2.17 -19.80
CA GLY A 147 26.64 3.14 -20.34
C GLY A 147 26.24 3.55 -21.74
N CYS A 148 26.48 4.82 -22.08
CA CYS A 148 26.40 5.31 -23.45
C CYS A 148 27.77 5.20 -24.11
N ILE A 149 27.81 4.58 -25.29
CA ILE A 149 29.00 4.51 -26.14
C ILE A 149 28.71 5.39 -27.36
N GLY A 150 29.01 6.68 -27.27
CA GLY A 150 28.78 7.64 -28.34
C GLY A 150 29.79 8.78 -28.28
N PHE A 151 30.52 8.98 -29.38
CA PHE A 151 31.40 10.11 -29.60
C PHE A 151 30.58 11.28 -30.15
N GLY A 152 30.15 12.22 -29.30
CA GLY A 152 29.67 13.54 -29.70
C GLY A 152 28.26 13.62 -30.28
#